data_AF-A0A7C9E3Q6-F1
#
_entry.id   AF-A0A7C9E3Q6-F1
#
_cell.length_a   1.000
_cell.length_b   1.000
_cell.length_c   1.000
_cell.angle_alpha   90.00
_cell.angle_beta   90.00
_cell.angle_gamma   90.00
#
_symmetry.space_group_name_H-M   'P 1'
#
loop_
_entity.id
_entity.type
_entity.pdbx_description
1 polymer ?
#
loop_
_entity_poly.entity_id
_entity_poly.type
_entity_poly.pdbx_seq_one_letter_code
_entity_poly.pdbx_strand_id
1 'polypeptide(L)'
;DIVRGACPLFAVGATIAQALPPQALRFSNASPFFNNLESCFLCYSDAGELYAKKLANFVEKRMKSERAACIWTSTLQRSILTANHIVGFPKVQWRALDEINAGVCDGMTYEEIKKNMPEEYESRKKDKLCYRYPRGESYLDVIQRLEPVIIELERQRAPVV
;
A
#
# COMPACT_ATOMS: atom_id res chain seq x y z
N ASP A 1 -10.91 4.85 -11.11
CA ASP A 1 -10.81 4.46 -9.69
C ASP A 1 -9.45 4.79 -9.02
N ILE A 2 -9.02 6.06 -9.08
CA ILE A 2 -7.64 6.49 -8.75
C ILE A 2 -7.44 7.07 -7.31
N VAL A 3 -8.47 7.39 -6.51
CA VAL A 3 -8.27 7.81 -5.09
C VAL A 3 -7.99 6.60 -4.19
N ARG A 4 -8.36 5.38 -4.62
CA ARG A 4 -8.47 4.20 -3.75
C ARG A 4 -7.57 3.01 -4.14
N GLY A 5 -6.62 3.19 -5.05
CA GLY A 5 -5.85 2.05 -5.59
C GLY A 5 -4.38 2.30 -5.88
N ALA A 6 -3.87 3.52 -5.71
CA ALA A 6 -2.44 3.75 -5.80
C ALA A 6 -1.84 3.60 -4.41
N CYS A 7 -1.54 2.36 -4.02
CA CYS A 7 -0.44 2.16 -3.09
C CYS A 7 0.76 2.91 -3.71
N PRO A 8 1.29 3.95 -3.04
CA PRO A 8 2.36 4.77 -3.61
C PRO A 8 3.62 3.95 -3.94
N LEU A 9 3.74 2.74 -3.38
CA LEU A 9 4.78 1.78 -3.76
C LEU A 9 4.72 1.31 -5.21
N PHE A 10 3.58 1.37 -5.91
CA PHE A 10 3.54 0.99 -7.32
C PHE A 10 4.03 2.12 -8.24
N ALA A 11 3.79 3.38 -7.88
CA ALA A 11 4.23 4.53 -8.66
C ALA A 11 5.71 4.89 -8.39
N VAL A 12 6.21 4.64 -7.17
CA VAL A 12 7.61 4.87 -6.80
C VAL A 12 8.47 3.61 -7.02
N GLY A 13 7.91 2.42 -6.77
CA GLY A 13 8.62 1.15 -6.94
C GLY A 13 8.92 0.78 -8.39
N ALA A 14 8.09 1.22 -9.36
CA ALA A 14 8.39 1.01 -10.78
C ALA A 14 9.61 1.81 -11.27
N THR A 15 9.88 2.97 -10.66
CA THR A 15 11.04 3.81 -11.01
C THR A 15 12.31 3.38 -10.26
N ILE A 16 12.18 2.90 -9.02
CA ILE A 16 13.34 2.45 -8.21
C ILE A 16 13.78 1.02 -8.56
N ALA A 17 12.88 0.14 -9.00
CA ALA A 17 13.21 -1.23 -9.42
C ALA A 17 14.16 -1.31 -10.64
N GLN A 18 14.36 -0.22 -11.38
CA GLN A 18 15.37 -0.14 -12.45
C GLN A 18 16.77 0.23 -11.95
N ALA A 19 16.93 0.66 -10.69
CA ALA A 19 18.19 1.17 -10.14
C ALA A 19 18.86 0.26 -9.10
N LEU A 20 18.21 -0.84 -8.69
CA LEU A 20 18.72 -1.73 -7.64
C LEU A 20 19.12 -3.12 -8.19
N PRO A 21 20.15 -3.77 -7.62
CA PRO A 21 20.51 -5.14 -7.97
C PRO A 21 19.32 -6.09 -7.73
N PRO A 22 19.30 -7.30 -8.35
CA PRO A 22 18.15 -8.21 -8.33
C PRO A 22 18.00 -8.89 -6.96
N GLN A 23 17.73 -8.11 -5.92
CA GLN A 23 17.16 -8.58 -4.68
C GLN A 23 15.66 -8.72 -4.91
N ALA A 24 15.07 -9.84 -4.50
CA ALA A 24 13.69 -10.19 -4.81
C ALA A 24 12.68 -9.35 -4.00
N LEU A 25 12.65 -8.04 -4.27
CA LEU A 25 11.68 -7.09 -3.77
C LEU A 25 10.31 -7.45 -4.35
N ARG A 26 9.33 -7.77 -3.50
CA ARG A 26 7.99 -8.18 -3.94
C ARG A 26 6.94 -7.29 -3.30
N PHE A 27 6.35 -6.41 -4.09
CA PHE A 27 5.20 -5.64 -3.65
C PHE A 27 3.92 -6.40 -3.97
N SER A 28 3.08 -6.62 -2.96
CA SER A 28 1.70 -7.05 -3.15
C SER A 28 0.77 -6.05 -2.47
N ASN A 29 -0.25 -5.58 -3.20
CA ASN A 29 -1.29 -4.76 -2.60
C ASN A 29 -2.21 -5.69 -1.79
N ALA A 30 -2.67 -5.22 -0.62
CA ALA A 30 -3.90 -5.76 -0.04
C ALA A 30 -5.03 -5.62 -1.09
N SER A 31 -5.87 -6.66 -1.23
CA SER A 31 -6.87 -6.88 -2.29
C SER A 31 -7.32 -5.63 -3.09
N PRO A 32 -7.38 -5.69 -4.44
CA PRO A 32 -7.48 -4.51 -5.31
C PRO A 32 -8.89 -3.89 -5.42
N PHE A 33 -9.78 -4.13 -4.46
CA PHE A 33 -11.21 -3.88 -4.62
C PHE A 33 -11.82 -3.21 -3.37
N PHE A 34 -12.19 -1.93 -3.55
CA PHE A 34 -13.25 -1.16 -2.85
C PHE A 34 -12.95 -0.35 -1.57
N ASN A 35 -13.47 0.90 -1.63
CA ASN A 35 -14.02 1.85 -0.65
C ASN A 35 -13.73 1.67 0.86
N ASN A 36 -13.28 2.72 1.55
CA ASN A 36 -12.87 2.67 2.97
C ASN A 36 -13.92 2.11 3.96
N LEU A 37 -15.21 2.37 3.78
CA LEU A 37 -16.29 1.80 4.62
C LEU A 37 -16.62 0.33 4.31
N GLU A 38 -16.39 -0.14 3.08
CA GLU A 38 -16.55 -1.56 2.68
C GLU A 38 -15.26 -2.37 2.81
N SER A 39 -14.11 -1.69 2.92
CA SER A 39 -12.77 -2.31 2.94
C SER A 39 -12.56 -3.17 4.19
N CYS A 40 -13.13 -2.78 5.33
CA CYS A 40 -13.14 -3.62 6.54
C CYS A 40 -14.03 -4.85 6.37
N PHE A 41 -15.14 -4.76 5.61
CA PHE A 41 -16.00 -5.91 5.35
C PHE A 41 -15.33 -6.94 4.42
N LEU A 42 -14.51 -6.48 3.48
CA LEU A 42 -13.87 -7.34 2.48
C LEU A 42 -12.60 -8.08 2.95
N CYS A 43 -11.84 -7.56 3.92
CA CYS A 43 -10.79 -8.36 4.56
C CYS A 43 -11.36 -9.52 5.40
N TYR A 44 -12.64 -9.45 5.77
CA TYR A 44 -13.40 -10.56 6.35
C TYR A 44 -14.23 -11.34 5.30
N SER A 45 -14.15 -10.98 4.02
CA SER A 45 -14.84 -11.75 2.96
C SER A 45 -14.10 -13.04 2.66
N ASP A 46 -14.85 -14.06 2.20
CA ASP A 46 -14.30 -15.35 1.79
C ASP A 46 -13.21 -15.21 0.71
N ALA A 47 -13.34 -14.21 -0.17
CA ALA A 47 -12.36 -13.93 -1.22
C ALA A 47 -11.06 -13.33 -0.66
N GLY A 48 -11.17 -12.38 0.30
CA GLY A 48 -10.00 -11.79 0.97
C GLY A 48 -9.23 -12.80 1.80
N GLU A 49 -9.96 -13.64 2.53
CA GLU A 49 -9.40 -14.75 3.31
C GLU A 49 -8.71 -15.79 2.40
N LEU A 50 -9.33 -16.14 1.26
CA LEU A 50 -8.73 -17.05 0.29
C LEU A 50 -7.44 -16.48 -0.31
N TYR A 51 -7.42 -15.18 -0.61
CA TYR A 51 -6.21 -14.50 -1.10
C TYR A 51 -5.09 -14.56 -0.06
N ALA A 52 -5.38 -14.23 1.20
CA ALA A 52 -4.39 -14.24 2.27
C ALA A 52 -3.77 -15.63 2.49
N LYS A 53 -4.59 -16.69 2.45
CA LYS A 53 -4.10 -18.08 2.52
C LYS A 53 -3.24 -18.46 1.32
N LYS A 54 -3.62 -18.05 0.11
CA LYS A 54 -2.81 -18.29 -1.11
C LYS A 54 -1.47 -17.57 -1.04
N LEU A 55 -1.47 -16.32 -0.56
CA LEU A 55 -0.26 -15.54 -0.35
C LEU A 55 0.66 -16.20 0.69
N ALA A 56 0.11 -16.63 1.82
CA ALA A 56 0.87 -17.35 2.85
C ALA A 56 1.54 -18.61 2.30
N ASN A 57 0.79 -19.45 1.58
CA ASN A 57 1.33 -20.63 0.93
C ASN A 57 2.42 -20.30 -0.11
N PHE A 58 2.29 -19.19 -0.82
CA PHE A 58 3.29 -18.74 -1.79
C PHE A 58 4.59 -18.30 -1.10
N VAL A 59 4.47 -17.50 -0.02
CA VAL A 59 5.61 -17.02 0.78
C VAL A 59 6.33 -18.21 1.41
N GLU A 60 5.60 -19.13 2.04
CA GLU A 60 6.18 -20.31 2.67
C GLU A 60 6.94 -21.18 1.66
N LYS A 61 6.38 -21.42 0.47
CA LYS A 61 7.05 -22.23 -0.57
C LYS A 61 8.32 -21.58 -1.11
N ARG A 62 8.33 -20.26 -1.26
CA ARG A 62 9.45 -19.51 -1.86
C ARG A 62 10.55 -19.17 -0.86
N MET A 63 10.19 -18.94 0.41
CA MET A 63 11.09 -18.39 1.43
C MET A 63 11.47 -19.40 2.54
N LYS A 64 11.19 -20.69 2.34
CA LYS A 64 11.58 -21.78 3.26
C LYS A 64 13.06 -21.78 3.66
N SER A 65 13.94 -21.37 2.76
CA SER A 65 15.40 -21.29 3.00
C SER A 65 15.87 -19.96 3.56
N GLU A 66 15.02 -18.92 3.57
CA GLU A 66 15.39 -17.54 3.90
C GLU A 66 14.91 -17.17 5.29
N ARG A 67 15.60 -17.68 6.32
CA ARG A 67 15.26 -17.44 7.73
C ARG A 67 15.42 -15.98 8.19
N ALA A 68 16.05 -15.14 7.36
CA ALA A 68 16.23 -13.72 7.63
C ALA A 68 15.20 -12.81 6.94
N ALA A 69 14.27 -13.38 6.15
CA ALA A 69 13.25 -12.60 5.48
C ALA A 69 12.30 -11.96 6.49
N CYS A 70 11.78 -10.77 6.17
CA CYS A 70 10.82 -10.06 7.00
C CYS A 70 9.63 -9.58 6.17
N ILE A 71 8.46 -9.50 6.82
CA ILE A 71 7.21 -9.06 6.18
C ILE A 71 6.95 -7.62 6.61
N TRP A 72 6.80 -6.72 5.66
CA TRP A 72 6.50 -5.31 5.93
C TRP A 72 5.04 -5.04 5.63
N THR A 73 4.35 -4.40 6.57
CA THR A 73 2.94 -4.04 6.39
C THR A 73 2.73 -2.57 6.69
N SER A 74 1.67 -2.00 6.13
CA SER A 74 1.12 -0.75 6.67
C SER A 74 0.52 -0.97 8.06
N THR A 75 0.14 0.11 8.74
CA THR A 75 -0.55 0.05 10.04
C THR A 75 -2.05 -0.20 9.90
N LEU A 76 -2.54 -0.28 8.66
CA LEU A 76 -3.95 -0.49 8.35
C LEU A 76 -4.35 -1.95 8.56
N GLN A 77 -5.51 -2.16 9.18
CA GLN A 77 -6.01 -3.47 9.61
C GLN A 77 -6.05 -4.50 8.46
N ARG A 78 -6.40 -4.10 7.24
CA ARG A 78 -6.45 -5.01 6.07
C ARG A 78 -5.10 -5.63 5.73
N SER A 79 -4.01 -4.86 5.84
CA SER A 79 -2.65 -5.35 5.55
C SER A 79 -2.18 -6.28 6.66
N ILE A 80 -2.48 -5.93 7.92
CA ILE A 80 -2.17 -6.75 9.09
C ILE A 80 -2.92 -8.09 9.02
N LEU A 81 -4.22 -8.08 8.74
CA LEU A 81 -5.04 -9.29 8.62
C LEU A 81 -4.55 -10.21 7.51
N THR A 82 -4.16 -9.64 6.36
CA THR A 82 -3.59 -10.41 5.26
C THR A 82 -2.26 -11.06 5.66
N ALA A 83 -1.39 -10.31 6.35
CA ALA A 83 -0.10 -10.81 6.82
C ALA A 83 -0.20 -11.82 7.96
N ASN A 84 -1.31 -11.84 8.73
CA ASN A 84 -1.49 -12.78 9.84
C ASN A 84 -1.43 -14.25 9.41
N HIS A 85 -1.84 -14.56 8.18
CA HIS A 85 -1.77 -15.91 7.61
C HIS A 85 -0.32 -16.36 7.33
N ILE A 86 0.63 -15.43 7.25
CA ILE A 86 2.06 -15.72 7.03
C ILE A 86 2.71 -15.99 8.39
N VAL A 87 3.01 -17.26 8.68
CA VAL A 87 3.62 -17.68 9.96
C VAL A 87 5.13 -17.90 9.78
N GLY A 88 5.90 -17.66 10.84
CA GLY A 88 7.35 -17.98 10.87
C GLY A 88 8.28 -16.86 10.40
N PHE A 89 7.74 -15.69 10.03
CA PHE A 89 8.52 -14.52 9.64
C PHE A 89 8.23 -13.32 10.57
N PRO A 90 9.25 -12.52 10.94
CA PRO A 90 9.05 -11.27 11.66
C PRO A 90 8.23 -10.29 10.81
N LYS A 91 7.26 -9.63 11.45
CA LYS A 91 6.39 -8.64 10.82
C LYS A 91 6.74 -7.26 11.35
N VAL A 92 7.00 -6.31 10.46
CA VAL A 92 7.32 -4.92 10.80
C VAL A 92 6.25 -4.02 10.20
N GLN A 93 5.62 -3.21 11.06
CA GLN A 93 4.60 -2.26 10.63
C GLN A 93 5.25 -0.91 10.37
N TRP A 94 5.02 -0.37 9.18
CA TRP A 94 5.50 0.93 8.77
C TRP A 94 4.32 1.84 8.49
N ARG A 95 4.15 2.87 9.33
CA ARG A 95 3.16 3.94 9.08
C ARG A 95 3.40 4.65 7.75
N ALA A 96 4.66 4.73 7.34
CA ALA A 96 5.06 5.26 6.05
C ALA A 96 4.53 4.46 4.84
N LEU A 97 4.06 3.22 5.03
CA LEU A 97 3.41 2.41 3.99
C LEU A 97 1.88 2.58 3.97
N ASP A 98 1.31 3.41 4.83
CA ASP A 98 -0.14 3.67 4.83
C ASP A 98 -0.57 4.32 3.50
N GLU A 99 -1.83 4.16 3.12
CA GLU A 99 -2.38 4.82 1.93
C GLU A 99 -2.36 6.34 2.06
N ILE A 100 -2.45 7.01 0.91
CA ILE A 100 -2.54 8.47 0.86
C ILE A 100 -3.77 8.94 1.65
N ASN A 101 -3.57 9.88 2.57
CA ASN A 101 -4.67 10.46 3.32
C ASN A 101 -5.47 11.43 2.44
N ALA A 102 -6.69 11.05 2.08
CA ALA A 102 -7.60 11.88 1.28
C ALA A 102 -8.32 12.99 2.09
N GLY A 103 -8.06 13.10 3.39
CA GLY A 103 -8.59 14.16 4.26
C GLY A 103 -10.12 14.21 4.24
N VAL A 104 -10.68 15.37 3.90
CA VAL A 104 -12.14 15.56 3.81
C VAL A 104 -12.79 14.74 2.71
N CYS A 105 -12.02 14.31 1.70
CA CYS A 105 -12.51 13.47 0.61
C CYS A 105 -12.46 11.98 0.95
N ASP A 106 -12.07 11.61 2.18
CA ASP A 106 -12.08 10.24 2.61
C ASP A 106 -13.50 9.67 2.65
N GLY A 107 -13.68 8.41 2.26
CA GLY A 107 -15.00 7.78 2.17
C GLY A 107 -15.85 8.22 0.96
N MET A 108 -15.48 9.26 0.21
CA MET A 108 -16.20 9.69 -1.00
C MET A 108 -15.74 9.02 -2.30
N THR A 109 -16.68 8.71 -3.19
CA THR A 109 -16.41 8.26 -4.57
C THR A 109 -16.00 9.43 -5.47
N TYR A 110 -15.46 9.12 -6.65
CA TYR A 110 -15.11 10.16 -7.62
C TYR A 110 -16.29 11.01 -8.07
N GLU A 111 -17.44 10.37 -8.27
CA GLU A 111 -18.64 11.07 -8.73
C GLU A 111 -19.17 11.98 -7.64
N GLU A 112 -19.13 11.54 -6.38
CA GLU A 112 -19.48 12.37 -5.22
C GLU A 112 -18.51 13.54 -5.05
N ILE A 113 -17.20 13.33 -5.20
CA ILE A 113 -16.22 14.42 -5.13
C ILE A 113 -16.47 15.42 -6.27
N LYS A 114 -16.70 14.95 -7.50
CA LYS A 114 -16.98 15.81 -8.65
C LYS A 114 -18.26 16.62 -8.45
N LYS A 115 -19.29 16.03 -7.83
CA LYS A 115 -20.58 16.68 -7.57
C LYS A 115 -20.54 17.64 -6.38
N ASN A 116 -19.92 17.24 -5.28
CA ASN A 116 -19.95 17.96 -4.01
C ASN A 116 -18.79 18.96 -3.87
N MET A 117 -17.66 18.72 -4.53
CA MET A 117 -16.42 19.52 -4.47
C MET A 117 -15.77 19.65 -5.86
N PRO A 118 -16.43 20.30 -6.84
CA PRO A 118 -15.94 20.38 -8.22
C PRO A 118 -14.60 21.11 -8.35
N GLU A 119 -14.33 22.11 -7.51
CA GLU A 119 -13.06 22.85 -7.49
C GLU A 119 -11.88 21.97 -7.10
N GLU A 120 -12.05 21.12 -6.08
CA GLU A 120 -11.04 20.15 -5.65
C GLU A 120 -10.79 19.08 -6.72
N TYR A 121 -11.86 18.62 -7.37
CA TYR A 121 -11.77 17.67 -8.48
C TYR A 121 -10.94 18.22 -9.64
N GLU A 122 -11.19 19.45 -10.07
CA GLU A 122 -10.44 20.08 -11.16
C GLU A 122 -9.01 20.44 -10.74
N SER A 123 -8.79 20.90 -9.50
CA SER A 123 -7.45 21.19 -8.97
C SER A 123 -6.57 19.94 -8.96
N ARG A 124 -7.12 18.81 -8.47
CA ARG A 124 -6.44 17.51 -8.50
C ARG A 124 -6.18 17.01 -9.93
N LYS A 125 -7.08 17.30 -10.86
CA LYS A 125 -6.94 16.90 -12.26
C LYS A 125 -5.86 17.72 -12.98
N LYS A 126 -5.72 19.00 -12.63
CA LYS A 126 -4.72 19.92 -13.19
C LYS A 126 -3.30 19.54 -12.76
N ASP A 127 -3.09 19.25 -11.48
CA ASP A 127 -1.79 18.83 -10.97
C ASP A 127 -1.94 17.75 -9.90
N LYS A 128 -1.99 16.49 -10.33
CA LYS A 128 -2.18 15.36 -9.42
C LYS A 128 -1.00 15.18 -8.45
N LEU A 129 0.21 15.55 -8.83
CA LEU A 129 1.41 15.28 -8.02
C LEU A 129 1.49 16.27 -6.85
N CYS A 130 1.33 17.56 -7.13
CA CYS A 130 1.48 18.61 -6.12
C CYS A 130 0.17 18.94 -5.40
N TYR A 131 -0.99 18.57 -5.96
CA TYR A 131 -2.28 18.78 -5.29
C TYR A 131 -2.31 18.07 -3.94
N ARG A 132 -2.64 18.83 -2.90
CA ARG A 132 -2.81 18.35 -1.54
C ARG A 132 -4.30 18.32 -1.21
N TYR A 133 -4.80 17.17 -0.80
CA TYR A 133 -6.18 17.07 -0.31
C TYR A 133 -6.40 17.98 0.91
N PRO A 134 -7.55 18.65 1.04
CA PRO A 134 -7.86 19.43 2.23
C PRO A 134 -7.85 18.54 3.47
N ARG A 135 -7.05 18.91 4.49
CA ARG A 135 -6.76 18.10 5.69
C ARG A 135 -6.19 16.70 5.40
N GLY A 136 -5.57 16.53 4.23
CA GLY A 136 -4.95 15.28 3.79
C GLY A 136 -3.53 15.49 3.29
N GLU A 137 -3.09 14.60 2.40
CA GLU A 137 -1.75 14.55 1.83
C GLU A 137 -1.75 14.86 0.33
N SER A 138 -0.61 15.28 -0.19
CA SER A 138 -0.28 15.24 -1.63
C SER A 138 0.58 14.02 -1.94
N TYR A 139 0.75 13.68 -3.23
CA TYR A 139 1.70 12.62 -3.60
C TYR A 139 3.15 13.00 -3.25
N LEU A 140 3.49 14.28 -3.22
CA LEU A 140 4.80 14.74 -2.75
C LEU A 140 5.02 14.41 -1.27
N ASP A 141 4.02 14.64 -0.42
CA ASP A 141 4.09 14.29 1.01
C ASP A 141 4.29 12.77 1.19
N VAL A 142 3.62 11.99 0.34
CA VAL A 142 3.72 10.54 0.33
C VAL A 142 5.13 10.08 -0.09
N ILE A 143 5.72 10.70 -1.12
CA ILE A 143 7.09 10.41 -1.55
C ILE A 143 8.07 10.72 -0.42
N GLN A 144 7.93 11.87 0.23
CA GLN A 144 8.79 12.29 1.34
C GLN A 144 8.73 11.31 2.52
N ARG A 145 7.55 10.79 2.90
CA ARG A 145 7.48 9.78 3.97
C ARG A 145 8.01 8.40 3.58
N LEU A 146 8.03 8.08 2.29
CA LEU A 146 8.56 6.80 1.80
C LEU A 146 10.09 6.79 1.68
N GLU A 147 10.73 7.95 1.64
CA GLU A 147 12.19 8.07 1.58
C GLU A 147 12.93 7.24 2.65
N PRO A 148 12.60 7.32 3.96
CA PRO A 148 13.25 6.48 4.96
C PRO A 148 12.97 4.98 4.79
N VAL A 149 11.81 4.61 4.23
CA VAL A 149 11.46 3.21 3.95
C VAL A 149 12.33 2.66 2.82
N ILE A 150 12.56 3.46 1.78
CA ILE A 150 13.42 3.09 0.65
C ILE A 150 14.87 2.88 1.13
N ILE A 151 15.39 3.80 1.95
CA ILE A 151 16.73 3.67 2.52
C ILE A 151 16.85 2.40 3.36
N GLU A 152 15.83 2.08 4.16
CA GLU A 152 15.82 0.84 4.92
C GLU A 152 15.74 -0.40 4.02
N LEU A 153 14.96 -0.36 2.92
CA LEU A 153 14.91 -1.44 1.94
C LEU A 153 16.28 -1.70 1.29
N GLU A 154 17.00 -0.64 0.92
CA GLU A 154 18.35 -0.76 0.35
C GLU A 154 19.36 -1.34 1.36
N ARG A 155 19.14 -1.09 2.66
CA ARG A 155 19.97 -1.63 3.73
C ARG A 155 19.74 -3.13 3.97
N GLN A 156 18.53 -3.62 3.70
CA GLN A 156 18.20 -5.03 3.89
C GLN A 156 18.98 -5.89 2.88
N ARG A 157 19.69 -6.90 3.39
CA ARG A 157 20.38 -7.91 2.56
C ARG A 157 19.56 -9.18 2.40
N ALA A 158 18.53 -9.33 3.22
CA ALA A 158 17.58 -10.44 3.19
C ALA A 158 16.28 -9.99 2.49
N PRO A 159 15.54 -10.90 1.86
CA PRO A 159 14.33 -10.52 1.14
C PRO A 159 13.23 -9.94 2.04
N VAL A 160 12.58 -8.92 1.52
CA VAL A 160 11.45 -8.23 2.16
C VAL A 160 10.20 -8.49 1.33
N VAL A 161 9.11 -8.85 1.99
CA VAL A 161 7.79 -9.13 1.41
C VAL A 161 6.75 -8.14 1.90
#